data_AF-A0A327JAX9-F1
#
_entry.id   AF-A0A327JAX9-F1
#
_cell.length_a   1.000
_cell.length_b   1.000
_cell.length_c   1.000
_cell.angle_alpha   90.00
_cell.angle_beta   90.00
_cell.angle_gamma   90.00
#
_symmetry.space_group_name_H-M   'P 1'
#
loop_
_entity.id
_entity.type
_entity.pdbx_description
1 polymer ?
#
loop_
_entity_poly.entity_id
_entity_poly.type
_entity_poly.pdbx_seq_one_letter_code
_entity_poly.pdbx_strand_id
1 'polypeptide(L)'
;MDTEEKILQEYILYVQHKENFVNRSFSANRFYLIAVLAVLFVTVPVKFLPFAFGIVFTMLFSLIGILLCILWYLNIDAYKNLLKIKLQNVIEKLEDSLPVKPYQMESAALKEARDGKKKMIFGDMQKTLAIIIMVAFITVFLNETMLLFIM
;
A
#
# COMPACT_ATOMS: atom_id res chain seq x y z
N MET A 1 -20.59 -14.46 33.08
CA MET A 1 -20.15 -13.35 32.21
C MET A 1 -21.38 -12.57 31.84
N ASP A 2 -21.43 -11.34 32.33
CA ASP A 2 -22.54 -10.43 32.07
C ASP A 2 -22.57 -10.02 30.58
N THR A 3 -23.73 -9.57 30.08
CA THR A 3 -23.88 -9.22 28.65
C THR A 3 -22.99 -8.03 28.27
N GLU A 4 -22.83 -7.06 29.17
CA GLU A 4 -21.95 -5.91 28.94
C GLU A 4 -20.47 -6.33 28.85
N GLU A 5 -20.08 -7.30 29.66
CA GLU A 5 -18.73 -7.85 29.68
C GLU A 5 -18.39 -8.57 28.36
N LYS A 6 -19.36 -9.27 27.76
CA LYS A 6 -19.20 -9.90 26.42
C LYS A 6 -18.98 -8.86 25.33
N ILE A 7 -19.79 -7.80 25.31
CA ILE A 7 -19.70 -6.72 24.32
C ILE A 7 -18.34 -6.02 24.42
N LEU A 8 -17.89 -5.73 25.65
CA LEU A 8 -16.59 -5.12 25.88
C LEU A 8 -15.43 -6.01 25.40
N GLN A 9 -15.49 -7.32 25.67
CA GLN A 9 -14.47 -8.26 25.19
C GLN A 9 -14.44 -8.35 23.66
N GLU A 10 -15.59 -8.42 23.00
CA GLU A 10 -15.69 -8.39 21.54
C GLU A 10 -15.09 -7.11 20.97
N TYR A 11 -15.44 -5.95 21.54
CA TYR A 11 -14.87 -4.67 21.16
C TYR A 11 -13.34 -4.66 21.26
N ILE A 12 -12.78 -5.05 22.42
CA ILE A 12 -11.32 -5.10 22.64
C ILE A 12 -10.65 -6.00 21.60
N LEU A 13 -11.22 -7.19 21.34
CA LEU A 13 -10.70 -8.14 20.37
C LEU A 13 -10.69 -7.55 18.95
N TYR A 14 -11.76 -6.88 18.53
CA TYR A 14 -11.83 -6.22 17.22
C TYR A 14 -10.83 -5.07 17.07
N VAL A 15 -10.62 -4.28 18.13
CA VAL A 15 -9.62 -3.21 18.15
C VAL A 15 -8.22 -3.77 18.00
N GLN A 16 -7.87 -4.83 18.72
CA GLN A 16 -6.59 -5.52 18.58
C GLN A 16 -6.42 -6.12 17.17
N HIS A 17 -7.48 -6.69 16.59
CA HIS A 17 -7.45 -7.17 15.21
C HIS A 17 -7.21 -6.05 14.19
N LYS A 18 -7.78 -4.86 14.43
CA LYS A 18 -7.55 -3.67 13.60
C LYS A 18 -6.07 -3.26 13.61
N GLU A 19 -5.44 -3.15 14.78
CA GLU A 19 -4.02 -2.83 14.90
C GLU A 19 -3.13 -3.86 14.21
N ASN A 20 -3.40 -5.15 14.44
CA ASN A 20 -2.69 -6.24 13.78
C ASN A 20 -2.83 -6.18 12.25
N PHE A 21 -4.00 -5.84 11.74
CA PHE A 21 -4.24 -5.69 10.31
C PHE A 21 -3.46 -4.51 9.71
N VAL A 22 -3.42 -3.38 10.42
CA VAL A 22 -2.60 -2.21 10.05
C VAL A 22 -1.12 -2.59 10.01
N ASN A 23 -0.61 -3.27 11.04
CA ASN A 23 0.77 -3.75 11.10
C ASN A 23 1.12 -4.69 9.95
N ARG A 24 0.20 -5.59 9.57
CA ARG A 24 0.36 -6.46 8.39
C ARG A 24 0.44 -5.65 7.09
N SER A 25 -0.39 -4.62 6.93
CA SER A 25 -0.34 -3.72 5.77
C SER A 25 0.99 -2.96 5.68
N PHE A 26 1.54 -2.48 6.81
CA PHE A 26 2.87 -1.88 6.86
C PHE A 26 3.98 -2.87 6.46
N SER A 27 3.91 -4.11 6.95
CA SER A 27 4.87 -5.16 6.61
C SER A 27 4.83 -5.50 5.11
N ALA A 28 3.64 -5.65 4.54
CA ALA A 28 3.46 -5.87 3.11
C ALA A 28 4.02 -4.71 2.27
N ASN A 29 3.79 -3.47 2.68
CA ASN A 29 4.38 -2.30 2.02
C ASN A 29 5.91 -2.31 2.04
N ARG A 30 6.52 -2.68 3.17
CA ARG A 30 7.98 -2.80 3.27
C ARG A 30 8.51 -3.88 2.32
N PHE A 31 7.81 -5.01 2.21
CA PHE A 31 8.16 -6.07 1.26
C PHE A 31 8.17 -5.57 -0.19
N TYR A 32 7.10 -4.89 -0.63
CA TYR A 32 7.03 -4.36 -2.00
C TYR A 32 8.11 -3.31 -2.26
N LEU A 33 8.36 -2.39 -1.32
CA LEU A 33 9.43 -1.40 -1.44
C LEU A 33 10.79 -2.06 -1.66
N ILE A 34 11.13 -3.06 -0.84
CA ILE A 34 12.41 -3.79 -0.94
C ILE A 34 12.48 -4.54 -2.28
N ALA A 35 11.41 -5.24 -2.68
CA ALA A 35 11.37 -5.99 -3.93
C ALA A 35 11.57 -5.09 -5.15
N VAL A 36 10.88 -3.95 -5.19
CA VAL A 36 10.97 -2.96 -6.27
C VAL A 36 12.37 -2.34 -6.32
N LEU A 37 12.96 -1.98 -5.18
CA LEU A 37 14.33 -1.46 -5.12
C LEU A 37 15.37 -2.50 -5.54
N ALA A 38 15.18 -3.77 -5.16
CA ALA A 38 16.06 -4.85 -5.57
C ALA A 38 16.06 -5.04 -7.10
N VAL A 39 14.89 -5.03 -7.74
CA VAL A 39 14.78 -5.09 -9.20
C VAL A 39 15.45 -3.89 -9.86
N LEU A 40 15.27 -2.69 -9.31
CA LEU A 40 15.91 -1.48 -9.83
C LEU A 40 17.45 -1.59 -9.75
N PHE A 41 17.98 -2.06 -8.63
CA PHE A 41 19.42 -2.24 -8.43
C PHE A 41 20.01 -3.29 -9.38
N VAL A 42 19.30 -4.38 -9.64
CA VAL A 42 19.71 -5.42 -10.60
C VAL A 42 19.65 -4.91 -12.05
N THR A 43 18.76 -3.97 -12.38
CA THR A 43 18.61 -3.44 -13.74
C THR A 43 19.79 -2.57 -14.18
N VAL A 44 20.47 -1.89 -13.25
CA VAL A 44 21.62 -1.00 -13.55
C VAL A 44 22.84 -1.73 -14.15
N PRO A 45 23.37 -2.80 -13.55
CA PRO A 45 24.58 -3.48 -14.05
C PRO A 45 24.36 -4.26 -15.36
N VAL A 46 23.10 -4.53 -15.74
CA VAL A 46 22.77 -5.24 -17.00
C VAL A 46 23.30 -4.48 -18.23
N LYS A 47 23.50 -3.16 -18.12
CA LYS A 47 24.09 -2.33 -19.18
C LYS A 47 25.56 -2.65 -19.50
N PHE A 48 26.27 -3.38 -18.62
CA PHE A 48 27.65 -3.83 -18.87
C PHE A 48 27.71 -5.16 -19.64
N LEU A 49 26.58 -5.81 -19.90
CA LEU A 49 26.51 -7.03 -20.71
C LEU A 49 26.61 -6.72 -22.22
N PRO A 50 26.95 -7.72 -23.05
CA PRO A 50 26.88 -7.57 -24.50
C PRO A 50 25.51 -7.06 -24.94
N PHE A 51 25.51 -6.12 -25.90
CA PHE A 51 24.34 -5.31 -26.29
C PHE A 51 23.04 -6.11 -26.44
N ALA A 52 23.06 -7.21 -27.20
CA ALA A 52 21.87 -8.03 -27.43
C ALA A 52 21.28 -8.65 -26.15
N PHE A 53 22.14 -9.09 -25.23
CA PHE A 53 21.69 -9.64 -23.94
C PHE A 53 21.26 -8.52 -22.98
N GLY A 54 21.98 -7.39 -22.98
CA GLY A 54 21.67 -6.24 -22.15
C GLY A 54 20.23 -5.74 -22.35
N ILE A 55 19.83 -5.52 -23.61
CA ILE A 55 18.48 -5.05 -23.94
C ILE A 55 17.40 -6.01 -23.43
N VAL A 56 17.55 -7.30 -23.74
CA VAL A 56 16.54 -8.33 -23.38
C VAL A 56 16.38 -8.42 -21.86
N PHE A 57 17.49 -8.46 -21.11
CA PHE A 57 17.44 -8.50 -19.65
C PHE A 57 16.89 -7.22 -19.04
N THR A 58 17.28 -6.03 -19.55
CA THR A 58 16.76 -4.75 -19.06
C THR A 58 15.25 -4.62 -19.30
N MET A 59 14.76 -5.07 -20.46
CA MET A 59 13.32 -5.14 -20.73
C MET A 59 12.59 -6.08 -19.76
N LEU A 60 13.15 -7.28 -19.54
CA LEU A 60 12.55 -8.28 -18.67
C LEU A 60 12.46 -7.79 -17.21
N PHE A 61 13.54 -7.20 -16.68
CA PHE A 61 13.52 -6.61 -15.34
C PHE A 61 12.59 -5.41 -15.23
N SER A 62 12.50 -4.58 -16.27
CA SER A 62 11.56 -3.45 -16.30
C SER A 62 10.12 -3.92 -16.26
N LEU A 63 9.77 -4.98 -17.01
CA LEU A 63 8.45 -5.57 -16.99
C LEU A 63 8.10 -6.14 -15.61
N ILE A 64 9.04 -6.85 -14.97
CA ILE A 64 8.88 -7.36 -13.59
C ILE A 64 8.68 -6.20 -12.61
N GLY A 65 9.45 -5.11 -12.75
CA GLY A 65 9.32 -3.90 -11.93
C GLY A 65 7.94 -3.25 -12.04
N ILE A 66 7.40 -3.14 -13.26
CA ILE A 66 6.04 -2.63 -13.52
C ILE A 66 5.00 -3.53 -12.83
N LEU A 67 5.08 -4.85 -13.03
CA LEU A 67 4.14 -5.80 -12.42
C LEU A 67 4.17 -5.73 -10.89
N LEU A 68 5.36 -5.62 -10.28
CA LEU A 68 5.49 -5.44 -8.83
C LEU A 68 4.86 -4.13 -8.35
N CYS A 69 5.02 -3.03 -9.09
CA CYS A 69 4.38 -1.76 -8.73
C CYS A 69 2.85 -1.83 -8.85
N ILE A 70 2.31 -2.54 -9.84
CA ILE A 70 0.87 -2.78 -9.98
C ILE A 70 0.35 -3.60 -8.79
N LEU A 71 1.02 -4.72 -8.47
CA LEU A 71 0.66 -5.56 -7.33
C LEU A 71 0.73 -4.77 -6.02
N TRP A 72 1.75 -3.93 -5.85
CA TRP A 72 1.88 -3.06 -4.68
C TRP A 72 0.72 -2.08 -4.57
N TYR A 73 0.35 -1.41 -5.67
CA TYR A 73 -0.77 -0.49 -5.70
C TYR A 73 -2.09 -1.18 -5.33
N LEU A 74 -2.38 -2.33 -5.95
CA LEU A 74 -3.57 -3.13 -5.69
C LEU A 74 -3.62 -3.62 -4.23
N ASN A 75 -2.46 -3.99 -3.68
CA ASN A 75 -2.36 -4.40 -2.29
C ASN A 75 -2.73 -3.26 -1.34
N ILE A 76 -2.16 -2.06 -1.53
CA ILE A 76 -2.51 -0.89 -0.71
C ILE A 76 -4.01 -0.60 -0.78
N ASP A 77 -4.62 -0.69 -1.97
CA ASP A 77 -6.04 -0.46 -2.14
C ASP A 77 -6.92 -1.49 -1.43
N ALA A 78 -6.59 -2.78 -1.60
CA ALA A 78 -7.28 -3.87 -0.94
C ALA A 78 -7.24 -3.74 0.59
N TYR A 79 -6.07 -3.46 1.17
CA TYR A 79 -5.94 -3.26 2.62
C TYR A 79 -6.74 -2.04 3.11
N LYS A 80 -6.72 -0.91 2.37
CA LYS A 80 -7.52 0.28 2.72
C LYS A 80 -9.02 -0.03 2.71
N ASN A 81 -9.50 -0.72 1.68
CA ASN A 81 -10.92 -1.06 1.53
C ASN A 81 -11.39 -2.04 2.63
N LEU A 82 -10.59 -3.08 2.90
CA LEU A 82 -10.90 -4.04 3.96
C LEU A 82 -10.91 -3.40 5.36
N LEU A 83 -9.93 -2.54 5.64
CA LEU A 83 -9.86 -1.82 6.92
C LEU A 83 -11.08 -0.91 7.12
N LYS A 84 -11.49 -0.18 6.07
CA LYS A 84 -12.65 0.72 6.10
C LYS A 84 -13.96 -0.03 6.26
N ILE A 85 -14.21 -1.05 5.42
CA ILE A 85 -15.51 -1.72 5.36
C ILE A 85 -15.70 -2.68 6.53
N LYS A 86 -14.70 -3.54 6.79
CA LYS A 86 -14.86 -4.67 7.71
C LYS A 86 -14.57 -4.31 9.17
N LEU A 87 -13.57 -3.45 9.40
CA LEU A 87 -13.07 -3.21 10.76
C LEU A 87 -13.61 -1.90 11.32
N GLN A 88 -13.51 -0.79 10.57
CA GLN A 88 -13.99 0.50 11.07
C GLN A 88 -15.51 0.52 11.30
N ASN A 89 -16.30 0.14 10.29
CA ASN A 89 -17.77 0.16 10.42
C ASN A 89 -18.30 -0.79 11.51
N VAL A 90 -17.61 -1.90 11.77
CA VAL A 90 -18.03 -2.87 12.79
C VAL A 90 -17.69 -2.36 14.18
N ILE A 91 -16.49 -1.80 14.37
CA ILE A 91 -16.08 -1.20 15.65
C ILE A 91 -17.00 -0.03 16.01
N GLU A 92 -17.32 0.86 15.05
CA GLU A 92 -18.23 1.98 15.31
C GLU A 92 -19.64 1.52 15.71
N LYS A 93 -20.14 0.43 15.12
CA LYS A 93 -21.43 -0.18 15.52
C LYS A 93 -21.39 -0.85 16.89
N LEU A 94 -20.27 -1.49 17.24
CA LEU A 94 -20.08 -2.07 18.58
C LEU A 94 -19.97 -0.97 19.65
N GLU A 95 -19.36 0.16 19.32
CA GLU A 95 -19.32 1.32 20.22
C GLU A 95 -20.70 1.91 20.51
N ASP A 96 -21.69 1.74 19.64
CA ASP A 96 -23.04 2.25 19.89
C ASP A 96 -23.72 1.60 21.12
N SER A 97 -23.27 0.39 21.47
CA SER A 97 -23.70 -0.31 22.69
C SER A 97 -22.85 -0.02 23.94
N LEU A 98 -21.76 0.75 23.81
CA LEU A 98 -20.87 1.09 24.91
C LEU A 98 -21.22 2.46 25.51
N PRO A 99 -20.95 2.68 26.82
CA PRO A 99 -21.27 3.94 27.49
C PRO A 99 -20.43 5.12 26.98
N VAL A 100 -19.25 4.84 26.43
CA VAL A 100 -18.34 5.82 25.83
C VAL A 100 -17.91 5.30 24.47
N LYS A 101 -17.72 6.21 23.50
CA LYS A 101 -17.41 5.89 22.10
C LYS A 101 -16.08 6.50 21.65
N PRO A 102 -14.93 5.99 22.12
CA PRO A 102 -13.63 6.58 21.84
C PRO A 102 -13.31 6.74 20.35
N TYR A 103 -13.61 5.75 19.50
CA TYR A 103 -13.33 5.83 18.06
C TYR A 103 -14.23 6.83 17.35
N GLN A 104 -15.52 6.89 17.69
CA GLN A 104 -16.39 7.91 17.14
C GLN A 104 -15.92 9.32 17.53
N MET A 105 -15.48 9.52 18.78
CA MET A 105 -14.89 10.78 19.25
C MET A 105 -13.61 11.13 18.48
N GLU A 106 -12.69 10.17 18.31
CA GLU A 106 -11.45 10.36 17.55
C GLU A 106 -11.75 10.71 16.09
N SER A 107 -12.69 10.00 15.45
CA SER A 107 -13.10 10.23 14.07
C SER A 107 -13.73 11.61 13.88
N ALA A 108 -14.57 12.04 14.82
CA ALA A 108 -15.18 13.37 14.84
C ALA A 108 -14.11 14.47 15.01
N ALA A 109 -13.22 14.33 16.00
CA ALA A 109 -12.12 15.27 16.21
C ALA A 109 -11.17 15.34 15.00
N LEU A 110 -10.89 14.20 14.36
CA LEU A 110 -10.13 14.15 13.11
C LEU A 110 -10.86 14.84 11.96
N LYS A 111 -12.19 14.73 11.88
CA LYS A 111 -13.00 15.38 10.85
C LYS A 111 -13.05 16.90 11.05
N GLU A 112 -13.23 17.36 12.29
CA GLU A 112 -13.17 18.77 12.65
C GLU A 112 -11.78 19.38 12.37
N ALA A 113 -10.70 18.66 12.71
CA ALA A 113 -9.34 19.07 12.36
C ALA A 113 -9.06 19.06 10.84
N ARG A 114 -9.91 18.40 10.03
CA ARG A 114 -9.77 18.26 8.58
C ARG A 114 -10.56 19.30 7.78
N ASP A 115 -11.56 19.96 8.36
CA ASP A 115 -12.30 21.03 7.69
C ASP A 115 -11.37 22.20 7.38
N GLY A 116 -10.94 22.29 6.11
CA GLY A 116 -10.12 23.38 5.58
C GLY A 116 -8.81 22.99 4.87
N LYS A 117 -8.32 21.74 4.96
CA LYS A 117 -7.06 21.33 4.31
C LYS A 117 -7.13 19.95 3.64
N LYS A 118 -7.02 19.90 2.31
CA LYS A 118 -6.67 18.66 1.58
C LYS A 118 -5.28 18.24 2.02
N LYS A 119 -5.15 17.18 2.83
CA LYS A 119 -3.85 16.61 3.15
C LYS A 119 -3.82 15.14 2.75
N MET A 120 -2.80 14.77 1.97
CA MET A 120 -2.47 13.40 1.62
C MET A 120 -2.46 12.53 2.88
N ILE A 121 -3.25 11.45 2.86
CA ILE A 121 -3.20 10.44 3.91
C ILE A 121 -1.92 9.64 3.72
N PHE A 122 -1.37 9.05 4.79
CA PHE A 122 -0.12 8.27 4.72
C PHE A 122 -0.13 7.19 3.62
N GLY A 123 -1.26 6.50 3.43
CA GLY A 123 -1.40 5.53 2.34
C GLY A 123 -1.50 6.14 0.93
N ASP A 124 -1.72 7.45 0.81
CA ASP A 124 -1.65 8.16 -0.47
C ASP A 124 -0.19 8.45 -0.85
N MET A 125 0.68 8.66 0.15
CA MET A 125 2.13 8.77 -0.10
C MET A 125 2.72 7.46 -0.64
N GLN A 126 2.30 6.31 -0.08
CA GLN A 126 2.77 4.99 -0.56
C GLN A 126 2.29 4.68 -1.99
N LYS A 127 1.02 4.98 -2.30
CA LYS A 127 0.50 4.86 -3.67
C LYS A 127 1.27 5.78 -4.63
N THR A 128 1.55 7.01 -4.21
CA THR A 128 2.33 7.97 -5.00
C THR A 128 3.73 7.43 -5.28
N LEU A 129 4.39 6.85 -4.28
CA LEU A 129 5.72 6.24 -4.45
C LEU A 129 5.69 5.05 -5.43
N ALA A 130 4.69 4.17 -5.32
CA ALA A 130 4.52 3.06 -6.26
C ALA A 130 4.34 3.56 -7.71
N ILE A 131 3.57 4.64 -7.91
CA ILE A 131 3.37 5.25 -9.23
C ILE A 131 4.66 5.87 -9.76
N ILE A 132 5.41 6.61 -8.93
CA ILE A 132 6.68 7.22 -9.34
C ILE A 132 7.66 6.15 -9.84
N ILE A 133 7.79 5.04 -9.10
CA ILE A 133 8.71 3.97 -9.50
C ILE A 133 8.18 3.21 -10.71
N MET A 134 6.86 3.02 -10.83
CA MET A 134 6.25 2.42 -12.02
C MET A 134 6.57 3.24 -13.28
N VAL A 135 6.43 4.57 -13.22
CA VAL A 135 6.77 5.49 -14.33
C VAL A 135 8.25 5.39 -14.69
N ALA A 136 9.14 5.25 -13.70
CA ALA A 136 10.56 5.04 -13.96
C ALA A 136 10.81 3.74 -14.75
N PHE A 137 10.19 2.62 -14.36
CA PHE A 137 10.32 1.36 -15.10
C PHE A 137 9.68 1.42 -16.50
N ILE A 138 8.55 2.10 -16.67
CA ILE A 138 7.93 2.32 -17.98
C ILE A 138 8.89 3.11 -18.89
N THR A 139 9.55 4.15 -18.35
CA THR A 139 10.50 4.95 -19.12
C THR A 139 11.70 4.12 -19.58
N VAL A 140 12.24 3.26 -18.71
CA VAL A 140 13.33 2.33 -19.06
C VAL A 140 12.86 1.35 -20.14
N PHE A 141 11.69 0.74 -19.96
CA PHE A 141 11.14 -0.21 -20.92
C PHE A 141 10.95 0.43 -22.32
N LEU A 142 10.35 1.62 -22.37
CA LEU A 142 10.15 2.35 -23.63
C LEU A 142 11.48 2.71 -24.31
N ASN A 143 12.48 3.13 -23.54
CA ASN A 143 13.81 3.43 -24.09
C ASN A 143 14.44 2.21 -24.78
N GLU A 144 14.41 1.05 -24.13
CA GLU A 144 14.93 -0.19 -24.73
C GLU A 144 14.12 -0.63 -25.96
N THR A 145 12.79 -0.42 -25.97
CA THR A 145 11.97 -0.73 -27.16
C THR A 145 12.35 0.15 -28.35
N MET A 146 12.57 1.44 -28.13
CA MET A 146 12.98 2.36 -29.20
C MET A 146 14.36 2.00 -29.76
N LEU A 147 15.29 1.60 -28.91
CA LEU A 147 16.61 1.12 -29.33
C LEU A 147 16.52 -0.11 -30.26
N LEU A 148 15.59 -1.03 -30.00
CA LEU A 148 15.36 -2.18 -30.89
C LEU A 148 14.77 -1.79 -32.25
N PHE A 149 13.94 -0.74 -32.33
CA PHE A 149 13.34 -0.31 -33.59
C PHE A 149 14.27 0.52 -34.49
N ILE A 150 15.28 1.17 -33.89
CA ILE A 150 16.25 2.01 -34.62
C ILE A 150 17.37 1.15 -35.25
N MET A 151 17.59 -0.06 -34.75
CA MET A 151 18.61 -1.00 -35.24
C MET A 151 18.09 -1.93 -36.34
#